data_AF-U5KMW6-F1
#
_entry.id   AF-U5KMW6-F1
#
_cell.length_a   1.000
_cell.length_b   1.000
_cell.length_c   1.000
_cell.angle_alpha   90.00
_cell.angle_beta   90.00
_cell.angle_gamma   90.00
#
_symmetry.space_group_name_H-M   'P 1'
#
loop_
_entity.id
_entity.type
_entity.pdbx_description
1 polymer ?
#
loop_
_entity_poly.entity_id
_entity_poly.type
_entity_poly.pdbx_seq_one_letter_code
_entity_poly.pdbx_strand_id
1 'polypeptide(L)'
;MPLNLPDGLPAIEILQKEKIFVMDVSHANAQDIRPLKIAILNLMPLKITTETDLVRLLSNSPLQIDVTFMKLHTYTPKNTPVAHLDQFYEDFETMREKKYDGMIITGAPIEEMEFEEVLYWEEMKSILDWSRTHVTSTMFICWAAQAALYHFYGIPKYPLEKKMFGVFEVDNLLPLHPMLRGFDDVFFAPHSRHTDVRKEDIVKHKDLDILAESRDAGVHMVAGRGGRELFITGHAEYSRMTLDAEYKRDADKGLPIEIPRNYYRDDDPQQMPVVRWRGHGNLMYTNWLNYFVYQKTSYNLELIS
;
A
#
# COMPACT_ATOMS: atom_id res chain seq x y z
N MET A 1 -14.82 6.01 12.31
CA MET A 1 -14.96 7.19 13.19
C MET A 1 -15.17 6.70 14.61
N PRO A 2 -14.61 7.37 15.62
CA PRO A 2 -14.78 7.00 17.03
C PRO A 2 -16.25 7.06 17.47
N LEU A 3 -16.63 6.20 18.42
CA LEU A 3 -17.95 6.21 19.03
C LEU A 3 -17.98 7.22 20.17
N ASN A 4 -19.06 8.00 20.24
CA ASN A 4 -19.39 8.80 21.41
C ASN A 4 -20.28 7.93 22.31
N LEU A 5 -19.74 7.49 23.46
CA LEU A 5 -20.42 6.58 24.38
C LEU A 5 -20.64 7.28 25.73
N PRO A 6 -21.76 7.00 26.44
CA PRO A 6 -21.96 7.51 27.78
C PRO A 6 -20.87 7.04 28.75
N ASP A 7 -20.42 7.96 29.60
CA ASP A 7 -19.42 7.66 30.63
C ASP A 7 -19.87 6.50 31.52
N GLY A 8 -18.95 5.57 31.83
CA GLY A 8 -19.21 4.42 32.69
C GLY A 8 -19.87 3.22 32.01
N LEU A 9 -20.08 3.24 30.68
CA LEU A 9 -20.50 2.04 29.94
C LEU A 9 -19.41 0.95 30.05
N PRO A 10 -19.70 -0.26 30.58
CA PRO A 10 -18.68 -1.30 30.77
C PRO A 10 -17.98 -1.74 29.47
N ALA A 11 -18.63 -1.54 28.33
CA ALA A 11 -18.05 -1.80 27.01
C ALA A 11 -16.79 -0.95 26.75
N ILE A 12 -16.64 0.24 27.36
CA ILE A 12 -15.49 1.11 27.16
C ILE A 12 -14.19 0.40 27.54
N GLU A 13 -14.14 -0.25 28.71
CA GLU A 13 -12.95 -0.97 29.16
C GLU A 13 -12.62 -2.19 28.28
N ILE A 14 -13.66 -2.88 27.79
CA ILE A 14 -13.50 -4.05 26.90
C ILE A 14 -12.95 -3.59 25.53
N LEU A 15 -13.55 -2.57 24.94
CA LEU A 15 -13.14 -1.99 23.66
C LEU A 15 -11.71 -1.42 23.73
N GLN A 16 -11.33 -0.79 24.84
CA GLN A 16 -9.96 -0.32 25.05
C GLN A 16 -8.93 -1.47 25.07
N LYS A 17 -9.27 -2.63 25.66
CA LYS A 17 -8.42 -3.84 25.62
C LYS A 17 -8.27 -4.40 24.21
N GLU A 18 -9.30 -4.25 23.38
CA GLU A 18 -9.28 -4.59 21.94
C GLU A 18 -8.63 -3.48 21.08
N LYS A 19 -8.01 -2.47 21.73
CA LYS A 19 -7.39 -1.29 21.11
C LYS A 19 -8.37 -0.43 20.31
N ILE A 20 -9.68 -0.57 20.51
CA ILE A 20 -10.71 0.27 19.89
C ILE A 20 -10.75 1.61 20.62
N PHE A 21 -10.59 2.70 19.86
CA PHE A 21 -10.57 4.05 20.40
C PHE A 21 -11.99 4.52 20.70
N VAL A 22 -12.25 4.80 21.98
CA VAL A 22 -13.50 5.39 22.47
C VAL A 22 -13.18 6.81 22.95
N MET A 23 -13.94 7.80 22.50
CA MET A 23 -13.77 9.19 22.93
C MET A 23 -14.79 9.55 24.00
N ASP A 24 -14.33 10.29 25.00
CA ASP A 24 -15.17 11.06 25.91
C ASP A 24 -15.79 12.25 25.14
N VAL A 25 -17.04 12.59 25.45
CA VAL A 25 -17.83 13.67 24.83
C VAL A 25 -17.06 15.00 24.76
N SER A 26 -16.21 15.26 25.74
CA SER A 26 -15.40 16.48 25.83
C SER A 26 -14.33 16.60 24.73
N HIS A 27 -13.72 15.49 24.30
CA HIS A 27 -12.70 15.47 23.23
C HIS A 27 -13.31 15.49 21.82
N ALA A 28 -14.51 14.91 21.65
CA ALA A 28 -15.18 14.86 20.35
C ALA A 28 -15.51 16.26 19.78
N ASN A 29 -15.81 17.22 20.66
CA ASN A 29 -16.19 18.59 20.27
C ASN A 29 -15.00 19.50 19.92
N ALA A 30 -13.76 19.06 20.15
CA ALA A 30 -12.54 19.84 19.89
C ALA A 30 -11.79 19.43 18.61
N GLN A 31 -12.30 18.45 17.85
CA GLN A 31 -11.64 18.00 16.62
C GLN A 31 -11.89 18.97 15.46
N ASP A 32 -10.86 19.74 15.10
CA ASP A 32 -10.81 20.40 13.80
C ASP A 32 -10.48 19.37 12.72
N ILE A 33 -11.43 19.15 11.80
CA ILE A 33 -11.26 18.25 10.65
C ILE A 33 -10.91 19.10 9.43
N ARG A 34 -9.75 18.84 8.82
CA ARG A 34 -9.35 19.40 7.53
C ARG A 34 -9.21 18.31 6.47
N PRO A 35 -9.23 18.64 5.17
CA PRO A 35 -8.84 17.71 4.12
C PRO A 35 -7.44 17.12 4.37
N LEU A 36 -7.31 15.81 4.16
CA LEU A 36 -6.03 15.11 4.20
C LEU A 36 -5.31 15.27 2.86
N LYS A 37 -4.02 15.60 2.90
CA LYS A 37 -3.16 15.67 1.71
C LYS A 37 -2.46 14.34 1.50
N ILE A 38 -2.75 13.67 0.40
CA ILE A 38 -2.17 12.38 0.03
C ILE A 38 -1.33 12.52 -1.23
N ALA A 39 -0.03 12.25 -1.12
CA ALA A 39 0.86 12.16 -2.27
C ALA A 39 0.83 10.73 -2.86
N ILE A 40 0.88 10.59 -4.18
CA ILE A 40 0.99 9.30 -4.85
C ILE A 40 2.14 9.34 -5.86
N LEU A 41 3.21 8.60 -5.59
CA LEU A 41 4.24 8.30 -6.58
C LEU A 41 3.81 7.05 -7.37
N ASN A 42 3.20 7.29 -8.52
CA ASN A 42 2.74 6.22 -9.40
C ASN A 42 3.87 5.81 -10.34
N LEU A 43 4.49 4.66 -10.09
CA LEU A 43 5.55 4.04 -10.90
C LEU A 43 5.02 2.98 -11.88
N MET A 44 3.72 2.68 -11.85
CA MET A 44 3.12 1.69 -12.74
C MET A 44 3.15 2.15 -14.21
N PRO A 45 3.24 1.22 -15.17
CA PRO A 45 3.26 1.56 -16.59
C PRO A 45 1.88 2.05 -17.08
N LEU A 46 0.79 1.47 -16.55
CA LEU A 46 -0.58 1.88 -16.86
C LEU A 46 -1.07 2.89 -15.82
N LYS A 47 -0.63 4.14 -15.97
CA LYS A 47 -0.86 5.23 -15.02
C LYS A 47 -2.35 5.42 -14.69
N ILE A 48 -3.18 5.65 -15.70
CA ILE A 48 -4.63 5.92 -15.55
C ILE A 48 -5.37 4.76 -14.86
N THR A 49 -5.04 3.51 -15.20
CA THR A 49 -5.65 2.34 -14.54
C THR A 49 -5.29 2.30 -13.06
N THR A 50 -4.02 2.53 -12.73
CA THR A 50 -3.52 2.54 -11.35
C THR A 50 -4.12 3.70 -10.55
N GLU A 51 -4.21 4.89 -11.16
CA GLU A 51 -4.89 6.05 -10.57
C GLU A 51 -6.33 5.71 -10.22
N THR A 52 -7.08 5.12 -11.16
CA THR A 52 -8.48 4.75 -10.97
C THR A 52 -8.63 3.72 -9.85
N ASP A 53 -7.74 2.73 -9.79
CA ASP A 53 -7.77 1.67 -8.78
C ASP A 53 -7.50 2.21 -7.38
N LEU A 54 -6.48 3.06 -7.22
CA LEU A 54 -6.15 3.71 -5.94
C LEU A 54 -7.24 4.69 -5.50
N VAL A 55 -7.69 5.59 -6.38
CA VAL A 55 -8.71 6.59 -6.05
C VAL A 55 -10.03 5.93 -5.63
N ARG A 56 -10.39 4.80 -6.24
CA ARG A 56 -11.58 4.02 -5.83
C ARG A 56 -11.49 3.56 -4.38
N LEU A 57 -10.32 3.12 -3.92
CA LEU A 57 -10.13 2.68 -2.53
C LEU A 57 -10.09 3.85 -1.56
N LEU A 58 -9.40 4.94 -1.94
CA LEU A 58 -9.34 6.16 -1.14
C LEU A 58 -10.71 6.84 -1.00
N SER A 59 -11.59 6.72 -2.01
CA SER A 59 -12.95 7.26 -1.97
C SER A 59 -13.88 6.57 -0.96
N ASN A 60 -13.49 5.41 -0.42
CA ASN A 60 -14.29 4.67 0.56
C ASN A 60 -14.02 5.16 2.01
N SER A 61 -14.06 6.47 2.19
CA SER A 61 -13.86 7.16 3.46
C SER A 61 -14.75 8.40 3.52
N PRO A 62 -15.32 8.74 4.69
CA PRO A 62 -16.05 10.00 4.86
C PRO A 62 -15.13 11.22 4.96
N LEU A 63 -13.81 11.02 5.05
CA LEU A 63 -12.82 12.09 5.15
C LEU A 63 -12.62 12.76 3.79
N GLN A 64 -12.45 14.08 3.77
CA GLN A 64 -12.03 14.80 2.57
C GLN A 64 -10.54 14.51 2.30
N ILE A 65 -10.21 14.18 1.05
CA ILE A 65 -8.86 13.78 0.65
C ILE A 65 -8.47 14.56 -0.62
N ASP A 66 -7.39 15.34 -0.52
CA ASP A 66 -6.73 15.99 -1.63
C ASP A 66 -5.58 15.09 -2.11
N VAL A 67 -5.70 14.58 -3.33
CA VAL A 67 -4.69 13.69 -3.93
C VAL A 67 -3.78 14.48 -4.87
N THR A 68 -2.47 14.32 -4.72
CA THR A 68 -1.46 14.88 -5.62
C THR A 68 -0.61 13.76 -6.19
N PHE A 69 -0.57 13.64 -7.53
CA PHE A 69 0.28 12.65 -8.20
C PHE A 69 1.67 13.21 -8.45
N MET A 70 2.68 12.48 -8.04
CA MET A 70 4.09 12.82 -8.23
C MET A 70 4.64 12.17 -9.50
N LYS A 71 5.35 12.92 -10.34
CA LYS A 71 6.15 12.38 -11.45
C LYS A 71 7.64 12.46 -11.13
N LEU A 72 8.39 11.49 -11.66
CA LEU A 72 9.84 11.49 -11.65
C LEU A 72 10.36 12.39 -12.77
N HIS A 73 11.45 13.10 -12.52
CA HIS A 73 12.14 13.88 -13.55
C HIS A 73 12.98 12.98 -14.47
N THR A 74 13.57 11.92 -13.91
CA THR A 74 14.51 11.06 -14.64
C THR A 74 13.84 10.04 -15.58
N TYR A 75 12.51 9.92 -15.57
CA TYR A 75 11.80 8.89 -16.31
C TYR A 75 10.48 9.37 -16.94
N THR A 76 10.37 9.24 -18.26
CA THR A 76 9.12 9.43 -19.00
C THR A 76 8.46 8.08 -19.31
N PRO A 77 7.25 7.81 -18.79
CA PRO A 77 6.50 6.59 -19.08
C PRO A 77 6.19 6.45 -20.58
N LYS A 78 6.38 5.24 -21.12
CA LYS A 78 6.10 4.94 -22.54
C LYS A 78 4.61 4.76 -22.86
N ASN A 79 3.81 4.36 -21.87
CA ASN A 79 2.42 3.93 -22.06
C ASN A 79 1.40 4.98 -21.60
N THR A 80 1.81 6.23 -21.37
CA THR A 80 0.93 7.29 -20.87
C THR A 80 1.13 8.55 -21.71
N PRO A 81 0.04 9.19 -22.18
CA PRO A 81 0.16 10.43 -22.94
C PRO A 81 0.89 11.50 -22.13
N VAL A 82 1.87 12.18 -22.74
CA VAL A 82 2.63 13.26 -22.09
C VAL A 82 1.69 14.35 -21.55
N ALA A 83 0.65 14.70 -22.32
CA ALA A 83 -0.36 15.68 -21.91
C ALA A 83 -1.08 15.31 -20.60
N HIS A 84 -1.28 14.01 -20.31
CA HIS A 84 -1.87 13.56 -19.04
C HIS A 84 -0.92 13.83 -17.87
N LEU A 85 0.37 13.54 -18.06
CA LEU A 85 1.40 13.79 -17.05
C LEU A 85 1.59 15.28 -16.79
N ASP A 86 1.60 16.11 -17.83
CA ASP A 86 1.78 17.55 -17.68
C ASP A 86 0.58 18.23 -16.99
N GLN A 87 -0.63 17.71 -17.19
CA GLN A 87 -1.83 18.28 -16.61
C GLN A 87 -2.07 17.84 -15.16
N PHE A 88 -1.75 16.58 -14.82
CA PHE A 88 -2.22 15.96 -13.57
C PHE A 88 -1.10 15.54 -12.61
N TYR A 89 0.18 15.62 -13.01
CA TYR A 89 1.31 15.24 -12.17
C TYR A 89 2.19 16.45 -11.82
N GLU A 90 2.64 16.50 -10.58
CA GLU A 90 3.55 17.50 -10.03
C GLU A 90 4.96 16.92 -9.87
N ASP A 91 5.97 17.76 -10.11
CA ASP A 91 7.37 17.38 -9.95
C ASP A 91 7.77 17.28 -8.48
N PHE A 92 8.64 16.31 -8.16
CA PHE A 92 9.17 16.13 -6.81
C PHE A 92 9.81 17.41 -6.25
N GLU A 93 10.51 18.19 -7.07
CA GLU A 93 11.15 19.45 -6.65
C GLU A 93 10.16 20.53 -6.16
N THR A 94 8.91 20.50 -6.62
CA THR A 94 7.86 21.39 -6.10
C THR A 94 7.19 20.77 -4.88
N MET A 95 7.01 19.45 -4.89
CA MET A 95 6.38 18.73 -3.78
C MET A 95 7.24 18.66 -2.53
N ARG A 96 8.58 18.66 -2.66
CA ARG A 96 9.52 18.53 -1.55
C ARG A 96 9.43 19.65 -0.52
N GLU A 97 8.98 20.83 -0.95
CA GLU A 97 8.77 22.02 -0.11
C GLU A 97 7.45 21.97 0.68
N LYS A 98 6.65 20.90 0.50
CA LYS A 98 5.35 20.70 1.16
C LYS A 98 5.41 19.46 2.05
N LYS A 99 4.47 19.38 2.99
CA LYS A 99 4.25 18.22 3.85
C LYS A 99 2.90 17.56 3.54
N TYR A 100 2.81 16.25 3.75
CA TYR A 100 1.64 15.43 3.42
C TYR A 100 1.23 14.56 4.60
N ASP A 101 -0.06 14.30 4.72
CA ASP A 101 -0.60 13.42 5.75
C ASP A 101 -0.31 11.96 5.43
N GLY A 102 -0.32 11.59 4.15
CA GLY A 102 -0.02 10.25 3.71
C GLY A 102 0.64 10.22 2.34
N MET A 103 1.34 9.13 2.07
CA MET A 103 1.93 8.87 0.76
C MET A 103 1.72 7.43 0.34
N ILE A 104 1.49 7.20 -0.95
CA ILE A 104 1.51 5.88 -1.57
C ILE A 104 2.62 5.87 -2.62
N ILE A 105 3.47 4.84 -2.59
CA ILE A 105 4.41 4.54 -3.67
C ILE A 105 4.05 3.19 -4.27
N THR A 106 3.74 3.17 -5.56
CA THR A 106 3.24 1.95 -6.23
C THR A 106 4.37 1.02 -6.63
N GLY A 107 4.00 -0.19 -7.06
CA GLY A 107 4.92 -1.09 -7.75
C GLY A 107 5.46 -0.51 -9.06
N ALA A 108 6.47 -1.19 -9.61
CA ALA A 108 7.12 -0.85 -10.87
C ALA A 108 7.56 -2.14 -11.60
N PRO A 109 7.53 -2.19 -12.94
CA PRO A 109 7.83 -3.39 -13.72
C PRO A 109 9.35 -3.54 -13.96
N ILE A 110 10.15 -3.50 -12.89
CA ILE A 110 11.63 -3.46 -12.92
C ILE A 110 12.26 -4.32 -11.81
N GLU A 111 11.50 -5.24 -11.23
CA GLU A 111 11.91 -6.00 -10.05
C GLU A 111 13.08 -6.97 -10.29
N GLU A 112 13.32 -7.37 -11.53
CA GLU A 112 14.46 -8.23 -11.90
C GLU A 112 15.80 -7.47 -11.98
N MET A 113 15.77 -6.12 -12.04
CA MET A 113 16.98 -5.30 -11.99
C MET A 113 17.48 -5.17 -10.55
N GLU A 114 18.79 -5.11 -10.36
CA GLU A 114 19.35 -4.70 -9.06
C GLU A 114 18.96 -3.25 -8.77
N PHE A 115 18.74 -2.90 -7.49
CA PHE A 115 18.19 -1.60 -7.14
C PHE A 115 19.05 -0.45 -7.67
N GLU A 116 20.37 -0.57 -7.53
CA GLU A 116 21.35 0.42 -7.97
C GLU A 116 21.44 0.58 -9.50
N GLU A 117 20.93 -0.40 -10.25
CA GLU A 117 20.90 -0.36 -11.72
C GLU A 117 19.63 0.32 -12.24
N VAL A 118 18.64 0.58 -11.39
CA VAL A 118 17.42 1.26 -11.76
C VAL A 118 17.73 2.72 -12.07
N LEU A 119 17.35 3.17 -13.27
CA LEU A 119 17.64 4.51 -13.79
C LEU A 119 17.33 5.65 -12.80
N TYR A 120 16.20 5.53 -12.10
CA TYR A 120 15.70 6.53 -11.16
C TYR A 120 16.00 6.20 -9.70
N TRP A 121 16.96 5.30 -9.41
CA TRP A 121 17.24 4.87 -8.05
C TRP A 121 17.68 6.00 -7.12
N GLU A 122 18.57 6.88 -7.57
CA GLU A 122 19.03 8.02 -6.77
C GLU A 122 17.89 9.01 -6.46
N GLU A 123 17.00 9.24 -7.42
CA GLU A 123 15.79 10.05 -7.23
C GLU A 123 14.84 9.35 -6.24
N MET A 124 14.67 8.03 -6.38
CA MET A 124 13.86 7.23 -5.47
C MET A 124 14.38 7.29 -4.04
N LYS A 125 15.69 7.15 -3.79
CA LYS A 125 16.28 7.31 -2.45
C LYS A 125 15.99 8.69 -1.86
N SER A 126 16.11 9.74 -2.66
CA SER A 126 15.79 11.11 -2.24
C SER A 126 14.33 11.26 -1.81
N ILE A 127 13.40 10.66 -2.57
CA ILE A 127 11.96 10.64 -2.25
C ILE A 127 11.68 9.81 -0.99
N LEU A 128 12.34 8.66 -0.84
CA LEU A 128 12.23 7.80 0.35
C LEU A 128 12.69 8.55 1.61
N ASP A 129 13.86 9.19 1.58
CA ASP A 129 14.38 9.97 2.71
C ASP A 129 13.49 11.17 3.04
N TRP A 130 13.00 11.86 2.01
CA TRP A 130 12.03 12.93 2.16
C TRP A 130 10.74 12.45 2.84
N SER A 131 10.23 11.28 2.45
CA SER A 131 8.98 10.73 3.01
C SER A 131 9.07 10.52 4.52
N ARG A 132 10.26 10.19 5.06
CA ARG A 132 10.45 9.97 6.50
C ARG A 132 10.28 11.24 7.36
N THR A 133 10.45 12.41 6.76
CA THR A 133 10.49 13.72 7.43
C THR A 133 9.32 14.64 7.05
N HIS A 134 8.71 14.40 5.88
CA HIS A 134 7.66 15.27 5.33
C HIS A 134 6.30 14.58 5.21
N VAL A 135 6.23 13.27 5.49
CA VAL A 135 5.00 12.49 5.44
C VAL A 135 4.74 11.81 6.78
N THR A 136 3.49 11.85 7.26
CA THR A 136 3.11 11.17 8.51
C THR A 136 3.16 9.65 8.34
N SER A 137 2.54 9.09 7.30
CA SER A 137 2.56 7.65 7.00
C SER A 137 2.70 7.36 5.50
N THR A 138 3.62 6.48 5.13
CA THR A 138 3.86 6.07 3.74
C THR A 138 3.56 4.59 3.55
N MET A 139 2.74 4.27 2.54
CA MET A 139 2.46 2.92 2.08
C MET A 139 3.26 2.62 0.80
N PHE A 140 4.10 1.60 0.86
CA PHE A 140 4.91 1.11 -0.24
C PHE A 140 4.31 -0.19 -0.78
N ILE A 141 4.05 -0.26 -2.09
CA ILE A 141 3.34 -1.39 -2.71
C ILE A 141 4.27 -2.16 -3.65
N CYS A 142 4.23 -3.49 -3.58
CA CYS A 142 4.97 -4.43 -4.41
C CYS A 142 6.47 -4.08 -4.49
N TRP A 143 7.01 -3.75 -5.66
CA TRP A 143 8.42 -3.39 -5.81
C TRP A 143 8.84 -2.22 -4.90
N ALA A 144 7.99 -1.22 -4.69
CA ALA A 144 8.32 -0.11 -3.80
C ALA A 144 8.48 -0.56 -2.34
N ALA A 145 7.74 -1.61 -1.93
CA ALA A 145 7.92 -2.21 -0.61
C ALA A 145 9.32 -2.79 -0.46
N GLN A 146 9.80 -3.50 -1.49
CA GLN A 146 11.16 -4.06 -1.51
C GLN A 146 12.23 -2.94 -1.55
N ALA A 147 12.03 -1.93 -2.40
CA ALA A 147 12.93 -0.77 -2.51
C ALA A 147 13.07 -0.02 -1.17
N ALA A 148 11.95 0.22 -0.48
CA ALA A 148 11.96 0.91 0.80
C ALA A 148 12.54 0.04 1.92
N LEU A 149 12.24 -1.26 1.96
CA LEU A 149 12.88 -2.21 2.90
C LEU A 149 14.39 -2.27 2.70
N TYR A 150 14.84 -2.27 1.44
CA TYR A 150 16.26 -2.25 1.10
C TYR A 150 16.94 -0.95 1.52
N HIS A 151 16.41 0.20 1.10
CA HIS A 151 17.01 1.50 1.39
C HIS A 151 17.06 1.82 2.89
N PHE A 152 15.99 1.49 3.62
CA PHE A 152 15.86 1.85 5.03
C PHE A 152 16.44 0.84 6.02
N TYR A 153 16.41 -0.45 5.67
CA TYR A 153 16.75 -1.54 6.58
C TYR A 153 17.84 -2.47 6.02
N GLY A 154 18.29 -2.27 4.78
CA GLY A 154 19.28 -3.12 4.13
C GLY A 154 18.77 -4.52 3.79
N ILE A 155 17.44 -4.71 3.71
CA ILE A 155 16.82 -6.00 3.42
C ILE A 155 16.81 -6.22 1.89
N PRO A 156 17.55 -7.20 1.35
CA PRO A 156 17.61 -7.42 -0.08
C PRO A 156 16.33 -8.10 -0.61
N LYS A 157 16.16 -8.05 -1.93
CA LYS A 157 15.20 -8.88 -2.65
C LYS A 157 15.88 -10.13 -3.21
N TYR A 158 15.10 -11.19 -3.42
CA TYR A 158 15.57 -12.45 -3.96
C TYR A 158 14.72 -12.85 -5.17
N PRO A 159 15.32 -13.33 -6.27
CA PRO A 159 14.54 -13.86 -7.39
C PRO A 159 13.79 -15.12 -6.98
N LEU A 160 12.57 -15.26 -7.50
CA LEU A 160 11.78 -16.48 -7.41
C LEU A 160 12.07 -17.37 -8.62
N GLU A 161 11.95 -18.69 -8.43
CA GLU A 161 12.09 -19.66 -9.53
C GLU A 161 11.01 -19.46 -10.60
N LYS A 162 9.81 -19.05 -10.18
CA LYS A 162 8.66 -18.73 -11.03
C LYS A 162 7.97 -17.48 -10.51
N LYS A 163 7.29 -16.76 -11.41
CA LYS A 163 6.46 -15.61 -11.04
C LYS A 163 5.43 -16.01 -9.99
N MET A 164 5.41 -15.31 -8.86
CA MET A 164 4.32 -15.39 -7.90
C MET A 164 3.11 -14.67 -8.49
N PHE A 165 2.17 -15.43 -9.05
CA PHE A 165 1.09 -14.89 -9.86
C PHE A 165 -0.26 -15.52 -9.53
N GLY A 166 -1.17 -14.73 -8.96
CA GLY A 166 -2.49 -15.21 -8.54
C GLY A 166 -3.06 -14.47 -7.34
N VAL A 167 -4.03 -15.10 -6.70
CA VAL A 167 -4.68 -14.66 -5.47
C VAL A 167 -4.39 -15.68 -4.38
N PHE A 168 -3.77 -15.25 -3.30
CA PHE A 168 -3.22 -16.15 -2.30
C PHE A 168 -3.91 -15.97 -0.96
N GLU A 169 -4.07 -17.08 -0.25
CA GLU A 169 -4.51 -17.09 1.14
C GLU A 169 -3.42 -16.48 2.04
N VAL A 170 -3.81 -15.61 2.96
CA VAL A 170 -2.93 -14.84 3.84
C VAL A 170 -3.43 -14.97 5.27
N ASP A 171 -2.54 -15.41 6.17
CA ASP A 171 -2.76 -15.51 7.60
C ASP A 171 -2.58 -14.12 8.26
N ASN A 172 -3.55 -13.70 9.07
CA ASN A 172 -3.47 -12.52 9.92
C ASN A 172 -2.70 -12.85 11.20
N LEU A 173 -1.48 -12.31 11.33
CA LEU A 173 -0.60 -12.64 12.45
C LEU A 173 -0.85 -11.79 13.69
N LEU A 174 -1.41 -10.58 13.51
CA LEU A 174 -1.60 -9.59 14.58
C LEU A 174 -3.00 -8.97 14.51
N PRO A 175 -4.07 -9.72 14.84
CA PRO A 175 -5.46 -9.29 14.63
C PRO A 175 -5.87 -8.03 15.40
N LEU A 176 -5.18 -7.70 16.50
CA LEU A 176 -5.41 -6.48 17.26
C LEU A 176 -4.63 -5.26 16.73
N HIS A 177 -3.79 -5.43 15.71
CA HIS A 177 -3.05 -4.32 15.10
C HIS A 177 -4.02 -3.41 14.33
N PRO A 178 -3.94 -2.06 14.45
CA PRO A 178 -4.93 -1.17 13.83
C PRO A 178 -5.06 -1.30 12.30
N MET A 179 -3.99 -1.68 11.59
CA MET A 179 -4.04 -1.96 10.15
C MET A 179 -4.96 -3.13 9.79
N LEU A 180 -5.07 -4.13 10.67
CA LEU A 180 -5.79 -5.37 10.43
C LEU A 180 -7.16 -5.37 11.11
N ARG A 181 -7.63 -4.21 11.60
CA ARG A 181 -8.94 -4.13 12.22
C ARG A 181 -10.04 -4.53 11.25
N GLY A 182 -10.86 -5.49 11.66
CA GLY A 182 -11.95 -6.03 10.85
C GLY A 182 -11.50 -6.98 9.73
N PHE A 183 -10.20 -7.28 9.63
CA PHE A 183 -9.75 -8.38 8.80
C PHE A 183 -10.18 -9.70 9.44
N ASP A 184 -10.47 -10.67 8.58
CA ASP A 184 -10.64 -12.06 9.01
C ASP A 184 -9.29 -12.64 9.46
N ASP A 185 -9.34 -13.77 10.19
CA ASP A 185 -8.13 -14.52 10.58
C ASP A 185 -7.33 -14.99 9.36
N VAL A 186 -8.05 -15.30 8.28
CA VAL A 186 -7.51 -15.71 6.99
C VAL A 186 -8.22 -14.93 5.89
N PHE A 187 -7.45 -14.31 5.01
CA PHE A 187 -7.98 -13.52 3.91
C PHE A 187 -7.24 -13.77 2.60
N PHE A 188 -7.68 -13.14 1.52
CA PHE A 188 -7.08 -13.32 0.19
C PHE A 188 -6.50 -12.03 -0.34
N ALA A 189 -5.29 -12.10 -0.92
CA ALA A 189 -4.64 -10.97 -1.56
C ALA A 189 -3.99 -11.34 -2.90
N PRO A 190 -4.07 -10.48 -3.93
CA PRO A 190 -3.36 -10.70 -5.18
C PRO A 190 -1.85 -10.51 -5.02
N HIS A 191 -1.05 -11.32 -5.70
CA HIS A 191 0.38 -11.11 -5.89
C HIS A 191 0.73 -11.30 -7.37
N SER A 192 1.62 -10.44 -7.89
CA SER A 192 2.17 -10.50 -9.24
C SER A 192 3.60 -9.97 -9.21
N ARG A 193 4.57 -10.85 -8.97
CA ARG A 193 5.99 -10.48 -8.79
C ARG A 193 6.96 -11.63 -9.07
N HIS A 194 8.15 -11.30 -9.54
CA HIS A 194 9.28 -12.20 -9.81
C HIS A 194 10.33 -12.20 -8.70
N THR A 195 10.27 -11.26 -7.76
CA THR A 195 11.17 -11.23 -6.60
C THR A 195 10.40 -11.20 -5.28
N ASP A 196 11.07 -11.55 -4.19
CA ASP A 196 10.51 -11.51 -2.84
C ASP A 196 11.52 -11.02 -1.80
N VAL A 197 11.01 -10.65 -0.64
CA VAL A 197 11.78 -10.48 0.60
C VAL A 197 11.63 -11.73 1.46
N ARG A 198 12.61 -11.99 2.34
CA ARG A 198 12.57 -13.14 3.25
C ARG A 198 12.15 -12.72 4.64
N LYS A 199 11.25 -13.50 5.25
CA LYS A 199 10.86 -13.36 6.66
C LYS A 199 12.07 -13.32 7.58
N GLU A 200 13.04 -14.20 7.34
CA GLU A 200 14.28 -14.33 8.12
C GLU A 200 15.11 -13.04 8.16
N ASP A 201 15.06 -12.23 7.11
CA ASP A 201 15.76 -10.94 7.08
C ASP A 201 14.98 -9.87 7.83
N ILE A 202 13.66 -9.85 7.69
CA ILE A 202 12.78 -8.87 8.35
C ILE A 202 12.81 -9.04 9.87
N VAL A 203 12.73 -10.27 10.39
CA VAL A 203 12.70 -10.53 11.85
C VAL A 203 14.00 -10.14 12.58
N LYS A 204 15.09 -9.85 11.85
CA LYS A 204 16.33 -9.32 12.43
C LYS A 204 16.18 -7.86 12.89
N HIS A 205 15.17 -7.15 12.40
CA HIS A 205 14.90 -5.75 12.71
C HIS A 205 13.76 -5.64 13.73
N LYS A 206 14.10 -5.19 14.95
CA LYS A 206 13.11 -5.03 16.05
C LYS A 206 12.07 -3.94 15.79
N ASP A 207 12.34 -3.05 14.85
CA ASP A 207 11.47 -1.93 14.50
C ASP A 207 10.47 -2.28 13.39
N LEU A 208 10.46 -3.54 12.92
CA LEU A 208 9.56 -4.08 11.91
C LEU A 208 8.67 -5.18 12.50
N ASP A 209 7.36 -5.04 12.30
CA ASP A 209 6.35 -6.04 12.66
C ASP A 209 5.78 -6.67 11.38
N ILE A 210 5.88 -7.99 11.24
CA ILE A 210 5.18 -8.73 10.18
C ILE A 210 3.72 -8.89 10.60
N LEU A 211 2.84 -8.22 9.87
CA LEU A 211 1.41 -8.16 10.17
C LEU A 211 0.64 -9.33 9.57
N ALA A 212 1.03 -9.73 8.35
CA ALA A 212 0.35 -10.79 7.61
C ALA A 212 1.31 -11.51 6.66
N GLU A 213 1.15 -12.82 6.51
CA GLU A 213 1.96 -13.66 5.62
C GLU A 213 1.13 -14.74 4.95
N SER A 214 1.54 -15.14 3.75
CA SER A 214 0.97 -16.26 3.02
C SER A 214 1.95 -17.43 3.07
N ARG A 215 1.43 -18.65 3.27
CA ARG A 215 2.23 -19.87 3.14
C ARG A 215 2.78 -20.06 1.73
N ASP A 216 2.02 -19.61 0.73
CA ASP A 216 2.38 -19.71 -0.69
C ASP A 216 3.14 -18.47 -1.18
N ALA A 217 2.69 -17.27 -0.80
CA ALA A 217 3.19 -16.00 -1.33
C ALA A 217 4.11 -15.24 -0.37
N GLY A 218 4.57 -15.87 0.72
CA GLY A 218 5.53 -15.27 1.65
C GLY A 218 4.98 -14.07 2.42
N VAL A 219 5.87 -13.17 2.84
CA VAL A 219 5.50 -11.98 3.62
C VAL A 219 4.57 -11.09 2.79
N HIS A 220 3.40 -10.73 3.34
CA HIS A 220 2.41 -9.90 2.65
C HIS A 220 2.40 -8.44 3.14
N MET A 221 2.40 -8.23 4.45
CA MET A 221 2.28 -6.91 5.07
C MET A 221 3.27 -6.77 6.23
N VAL A 222 4.05 -5.70 6.22
CA VAL A 222 4.98 -5.33 7.29
C VAL A 222 4.72 -3.87 7.70
N ALA A 223 4.76 -3.59 9.00
CA ALA A 223 4.73 -2.23 9.53
C ALA A 223 6.08 -1.88 10.15
N GLY A 224 6.56 -0.67 9.89
CA GLY A 224 7.76 -0.09 10.48
C GLY A 224 7.46 1.22 11.20
N ARG A 225 8.29 1.58 12.19
CA ARG A 225 8.23 2.87 12.90
C ARG A 225 6.83 3.21 13.43
N GLY A 226 6.15 2.23 14.04
CA GLY A 226 4.80 2.42 14.58
C GLY A 226 3.71 2.67 13.51
N GLY A 227 3.93 2.22 12.28
CA GLY A 227 3.01 2.36 11.15
C GLY A 227 3.16 3.66 10.35
N ARG A 228 4.25 4.41 10.59
CA ARG A 228 4.68 5.47 9.66
C ARG A 228 5.19 4.90 8.34
N GLU A 229 5.62 3.65 8.32
CA GLU A 229 6.05 2.93 7.13
C GLU A 229 5.26 1.63 7.03
N LEU A 230 4.60 1.40 5.90
CA LEU A 230 3.81 0.20 5.63
C LEU A 230 4.27 -0.43 4.32
N PHE A 231 4.70 -1.67 4.37
CA PHE A 231 5.26 -2.41 3.23
C PHE A 231 4.28 -3.50 2.83
N ILE A 232 3.63 -3.33 1.69
CA ILE A 232 2.63 -4.25 1.13
C ILE A 232 3.24 -4.91 -0.09
N THR A 233 3.57 -6.20 -0.01
CA THR A 233 4.24 -6.91 -1.12
C THR A 233 3.27 -7.46 -2.17
N GLY A 234 1.97 -7.44 -1.87
CA GLY A 234 0.89 -7.81 -2.78
C GLY A 234 0.21 -6.58 -3.41
N HIS A 235 -0.91 -6.85 -4.09
CA HIS A 235 -1.66 -5.87 -4.87
C HIS A 235 -3.15 -5.85 -4.50
N ALA A 236 -3.45 -5.42 -3.27
CA ALA A 236 -4.83 -5.34 -2.80
C ALA A 236 -5.68 -4.33 -3.59
N GLU A 237 -5.05 -3.43 -4.33
CA GLU A 237 -5.67 -2.42 -5.18
C GLU A 237 -6.17 -2.95 -6.53
N TYR A 238 -5.71 -4.11 -6.97
CA TYR A 238 -6.02 -4.63 -8.29
C TYR A 238 -7.52 -4.76 -8.55
N SER A 239 -7.95 -4.21 -9.68
CA SER A 239 -9.28 -4.46 -10.24
C SER A 239 -9.48 -5.95 -10.59
N ARG A 240 -10.74 -6.35 -10.81
CA ARG A 240 -11.09 -7.74 -11.16
C ARG A 240 -10.26 -8.27 -12.31
N MET A 241 -10.04 -7.47 -13.36
CA MET A 241 -9.48 -7.92 -14.65
C MET A 241 -7.97 -7.70 -14.78
N THR A 242 -7.30 -7.22 -13.73
CA THR A 242 -5.87 -6.85 -13.83
C THR A 242 -4.98 -8.06 -14.09
N LEU A 243 -5.13 -9.14 -13.32
CA LEU A 243 -4.34 -10.38 -13.54
C LEU A 243 -4.71 -11.06 -14.87
N ASP A 244 -5.99 -11.00 -15.30
CA ASP A 244 -6.41 -11.49 -16.61
C ASP A 244 -5.71 -10.76 -17.77
N ALA A 245 -5.63 -9.43 -17.68
CA ALA A 245 -4.95 -8.61 -18.68
C ALA A 245 -3.45 -8.90 -18.72
N GLU A 246 -2.80 -9.08 -17.55
CA GLU A 246 -1.40 -9.52 -17.49
C GLU A 246 -1.19 -10.91 -18.10
N TYR A 247 -2.03 -11.88 -17.72
CA TYR A 247 -1.96 -13.25 -18.22
C TYR A 247 -2.07 -13.29 -19.75
N LYS A 248 -3.13 -12.68 -20.30
CA LYS A 248 -3.37 -12.65 -21.75
C LYS A 248 -2.24 -11.95 -22.49
N ARG A 249 -1.79 -10.78 -22.00
CA ARG A 249 -0.68 -10.03 -22.60
C ARG A 249 0.59 -10.86 -22.70
N ASP A 250 0.94 -11.59 -21.64
CA ASP A 250 2.19 -12.35 -21.60
C ASP A 250 2.08 -13.66 -22.38
N ALA A 251 0.91 -14.31 -22.35
CA ALA A 251 0.59 -15.47 -23.18
C ALA A 251 0.61 -15.13 -24.69
N ASP A 252 0.03 -14.00 -25.10
CA ASP A 252 0.03 -13.53 -26.49
C ASP A 252 1.45 -13.22 -27.01
N LYS A 253 2.38 -12.87 -26.10
CA LYS A 253 3.80 -12.68 -26.41
C LYS A 253 4.59 -13.99 -26.42
N GLY A 254 3.97 -15.12 -26.09
CA GLY A 254 4.63 -16.42 -25.96
C GLY A 254 5.62 -16.49 -24.79
N LEU A 255 5.47 -15.65 -23.78
CA LEU A 255 6.31 -15.70 -22.57
C LEU A 255 5.92 -16.91 -21.71
N PRO A 256 6.86 -17.50 -20.96
CA PRO A 256 6.55 -18.57 -20.02
C PRO A 256 5.71 -18.02 -18.86
N ILE A 257 4.39 -18.16 -18.95
CA ILE A 257 3.44 -17.73 -17.91
C ILE A 257 2.44 -18.83 -17.59
N GLU A 258 2.18 -19.02 -16.31
CA GLU A 258 1.15 -19.92 -15.82
C GLU A 258 -0.17 -19.16 -15.60
N ILE A 259 -1.28 -19.88 -15.58
CA ILE A 259 -2.56 -19.29 -15.18
C ILE A 259 -2.43 -18.73 -13.75
N PRO A 260 -3.02 -17.55 -13.45
CA PRO A 260 -2.97 -16.99 -12.12
C PRO A 260 -3.68 -17.92 -11.13
N ARG A 261 -2.98 -18.33 -10.08
CA ARG A 261 -3.50 -19.26 -9.06
C ARG A 261 -4.73 -18.69 -8.35
N ASN A 262 -5.74 -19.53 -8.13
CA ASN A 262 -6.98 -19.21 -7.40
C ASN A 262 -7.72 -17.95 -7.90
N TYR A 263 -7.58 -17.61 -9.18
CA TYR A 263 -8.15 -16.39 -9.75
C TYR A 263 -9.39 -16.67 -10.61
N TYR A 264 -9.28 -17.60 -11.57
CA TYR A 264 -10.41 -18.02 -12.38
C TYR A 264 -11.29 -19.02 -11.64
N ARG A 265 -12.57 -19.09 -12.04
CA ARG A 265 -13.44 -20.17 -11.59
C ARG A 265 -12.95 -21.48 -12.23
N ASP A 266 -12.78 -22.51 -11.40
CA ASP A 266 -12.32 -23.84 -11.81
C ASP A 266 -11.01 -23.84 -12.62
N ASP A 267 -10.15 -22.84 -12.37
CA ASP A 267 -8.87 -22.62 -13.06
C ASP A 267 -8.98 -22.51 -14.60
N ASP A 268 -10.15 -22.05 -15.09
CA ASP A 268 -10.43 -21.87 -16.53
C ASP A 268 -10.34 -20.39 -16.97
N PRO A 269 -9.33 -19.99 -17.77
CA PRO A 269 -9.18 -18.62 -18.26
C PRO A 269 -10.29 -18.12 -19.19
N GLN A 270 -11.19 -19.00 -19.66
CA GLN A 270 -12.37 -18.61 -20.41
C GLN A 270 -13.51 -18.15 -19.50
N GLN A 271 -13.44 -18.45 -18.20
CA GLN A 271 -14.42 -18.04 -17.22
C GLN A 271 -14.07 -16.69 -16.57
N MET A 272 -15.08 -16.05 -15.97
CA MET A 272 -14.87 -14.79 -15.26
C MET A 272 -14.07 -14.99 -13.97
N PRO A 273 -13.10 -14.10 -13.66
CA PRO A 273 -12.37 -14.16 -12.40
C PRO A 273 -13.25 -14.00 -11.15
N VAL A 274 -12.94 -14.76 -10.11
CA VAL A 274 -13.61 -14.71 -8.81
C VAL A 274 -12.88 -13.74 -7.89
N VAL A 275 -13.53 -12.63 -7.53
CA VAL A 275 -12.91 -11.61 -6.67
C VAL A 275 -13.06 -12.01 -5.21
N ARG A 276 -11.94 -12.38 -4.58
CA ARG A 276 -11.86 -12.79 -3.17
C ARG A 276 -11.18 -11.76 -2.25
N TRP A 277 -10.53 -10.74 -2.81
CA TRP A 277 -9.67 -9.80 -2.06
C TRP A 277 -10.30 -8.42 -1.80
N ARG A 278 -11.44 -8.10 -2.43
CA ARG A 278 -11.98 -6.73 -2.41
C ARG A 278 -12.33 -6.23 -1.01
N GLY A 279 -12.86 -7.09 -0.14
CA GLY A 279 -13.22 -6.72 1.23
C GLY A 279 -12.01 -6.23 2.01
N HIS A 280 -10.97 -7.07 2.07
CA HIS A 280 -9.72 -6.76 2.77
C HIS A 280 -8.93 -5.64 2.10
N GLY A 281 -8.99 -5.52 0.78
CA GLY A 281 -8.43 -4.35 0.08
C GLY A 281 -9.07 -3.05 0.55
N ASN A 282 -10.41 -2.98 0.62
CA ASN A 282 -11.09 -1.79 1.16
C ASN A 282 -10.71 -1.53 2.63
N LEU A 283 -10.74 -2.56 3.47
CA LEU A 283 -10.37 -2.44 4.88
C LEU A 283 -8.94 -1.94 5.06
N MET A 284 -7.98 -2.41 4.24
CA MET A 284 -6.58 -1.98 4.31
C MET A 284 -6.45 -0.46 4.15
N TYR A 285 -7.04 0.09 3.08
CA TYR A 285 -6.96 1.52 2.78
C TYR A 285 -7.77 2.36 3.78
N THR A 286 -8.96 1.91 4.19
CA THR A 286 -9.76 2.58 5.21
C THR A 286 -9.04 2.60 6.56
N ASN A 287 -8.42 1.50 6.97
CA ASN A 287 -7.66 1.40 8.22
C ASN A 287 -6.40 2.27 8.17
N TRP A 288 -5.67 2.27 7.05
CA TRP A 288 -4.52 3.16 6.84
C TRP A 288 -4.91 4.63 6.99
N LEU A 289 -5.91 5.08 6.22
CA LEU A 289 -6.39 6.46 6.26
C LEU A 289 -6.85 6.88 7.65
N ASN A 290 -7.56 6.00 8.36
CA ASN A 290 -8.12 6.36 9.65
C ASN A 290 -7.06 6.34 10.77
N TYR A 291 -6.30 5.25 10.91
CA TYR A 291 -5.46 5.00 12.09
C TYR A 291 -4.01 5.45 11.94
N PHE A 292 -3.52 5.66 10.71
CA PHE A 292 -2.12 5.99 10.45
C PHE A 292 -1.93 7.33 9.75
N VAL A 293 -2.96 7.81 9.05
CA VAL A 293 -2.99 9.15 8.46
C VAL A 293 -3.76 10.11 9.38
N TYR A 294 -5.09 9.99 9.44
CA TYR A 294 -5.96 10.95 10.11
C TYR A 294 -5.73 11.09 11.62
N GLN A 295 -5.73 9.99 12.37
CA GLN A 295 -5.56 10.04 13.84
C GLN A 295 -4.14 10.31 14.31
N LYS A 296 -3.15 10.29 13.40
CA LYS A 296 -1.72 10.45 13.73
C LYS A 296 -1.13 11.75 13.22
N THR A 297 -1.70 12.31 12.17
CA THR A 297 -1.22 13.56 11.60
C THR A 297 -1.58 14.74 12.50
N SER A 298 -0.70 15.73 12.53
CA SER A 298 -0.98 17.00 13.21
C SER A 298 -1.94 17.84 12.37
N TYR A 299 -2.82 18.59 13.03
CA TYR A 299 -3.65 19.59 12.35
C TYR A 299 -2.76 20.60 11.59
N ASN A 300 -1.70 21.09 12.22
CA ASN A 300 -0.65 21.87 11.55
C ASN A 300 0.42 20.94 10.97
N LEU A 301 0.44 20.81 9.63
CA LEU A 301 1.39 19.98 8.90
C LEU A 301 2.85 20.35 9.16
N GLU A 302 3.16 21.60 9.48
CA GLU A 302 4.52 22.04 9.76
C GLU A 302 5.17 21.32 10.95
N LEU A 303 4.35 20.69 11.81
CA LEU A 303 4.82 19.93 12.97
C LEU A 303 5.25 18.48 12.65
N ILE A 304 5.05 17.99 11.42
CA ILE A 304 5.55 16.66 11.03
C ILE A 304 7.09 16.67 11.07
N SER A 305 7.67 15.65 11.70
CA SER A 305 9.12 15.42 11.80
C SER A 305 9.49 13.98 11.46
#